data_AF-A0A2W4QSL5-F1
#
_entry.id   AF-A0A2W4QSL5-F1
#
_cell.length_a   1.000
_cell.length_b   1.000
_cell.length_c   1.000
_cell.angle_alpha   90.00
_cell.angle_beta   90.00
_cell.angle_gamma   90.00
#
_symmetry.space_group_name_H-M   'P 1'
#
loop_
_entity.id
_entity.type
_entity.pdbx_description
1 polymer ?
#
loop_
_entity_poly.entity_id
_entity_poly.type
_entity_poly.pdbx_seq_one_letter_code
_entity_poly.pdbx_strand_id
1 'polypeptide(L)' 'MALAQQPFNARTLQTQKPPLHGRHWMAITGKPLAATAGAAMFHKGGNAVDAACAMLAATCTMWDALA' A
#
# COMPACT_ATOMS: atom_id res chain seq x y z
N MET A 1 -4.15 15.54 -29.16
CA MET A 1 -3.02 14.85 -28.49
C MET A 1 -3.59 14.13 -27.27
N ALA A 2 -4.13 12.94 -27.48
CA ALA A 2 -4.75 12.12 -26.43
C ALA A 2 -3.71 11.10 -25.94
N LEU A 3 -3.45 11.06 -24.63
CA LEU A 3 -2.60 10.06 -24.01
C LEU A 3 -3.27 8.70 -24.17
N ALA A 4 -2.63 7.79 -24.91
CA ALA A 4 -3.07 6.41 -25.06
C ALA A 4 -3.11 5.73 -23.68
N GLN A 5 -4.28 5.23 -23.29
CA GLN A 5 -4.42 4.38 -22.12
C GLN A 5 -3.56 3.12 -22.35
N GLN A 6 -2.64 2.86 -21.41
CA GLN A 6 -1.72 1.73 -21.52
C GLN A 6 -2.49 0.38 -21.46
N PRO A 7 -2.12 -0.61 -22.30
CA PRO A 7 -2.90 -1.85 -22.52
C PRO A 7 -2.96 -2.82 -21.32
N PHE A 8 -2.36 -2.47 -20.17
CA PHE A 8 -2.50 -3.29 -18.95
C PHE A 8 -3.86 -3.10 -18.26
N ASN A 9 -4.61 -2.04 -18.58
CA ASN A 9 -5.84 -1.69 -17.85
C ASN A 9 -7.12 -2.31 -18.45
N ALA A 10 -7.01 -3.08 -19.54
CA ALA A 10 -8.15 -3.59 -20.31
C ALA A 10 -8.35 -5.12 -20.20
N ARG A 11 -7.50 -5.82 -19.45
CA ARG A 11 -7.64 -7.28 -19.24
C ARG A 11 -8.16 -7.49 -17.83
N THR A 12 -9.40 -7.98 -17.70
CA THR A 12 -9.90 -8.52 -16.43
C THR A 12 -9.16 -9.83 -16.13
N LEU A 13 -7.89 -9.72 -15.73
CA LEU A 13 -7.21 -10.79 -15.03
C LEU A 13 -7.97 -10.97 -13.72
N GLN A 14 -8.66 -12.11 -13.59
CA GLN A 14 -9.28 -12.49 -12.32
C GLN A 14 -8.16 -12.63 -11.30
N THR A 15 -7.96 -11.58 -10.51
CA THR A 15 -7.01 -11.61 -9.40
C THR A 15 -7.64 -12.42 -8.28
N GLN A 16 -6.88 -13.36 -7.72
CA GLN A 16 -7.30 -14.08 -6.52
C GLN A 16 -7.28 -13.18 -5.28
N LYS A 17 -6.75 -11.95 -5.38
CA LYS A 17 -6.71 -11.01 -4.26
C LYS A 17 -8.08 -10.33 -4.12
N PRO A 18 -8.82 -10.55 -3.03
CA PRO A 18 -10.14 -9.96 -2.86
C PRO A 18 -10.03 -8.42 -2.77
N PRO A 19 -11.07 -7.67 -3.22
CA PRO A 19 -11.12 -6.23 -3.03
C PRO A 19 -11.03 -5.86 -1.55
N LEU A 20 -10.17 -4.88 -1.23
CA LEU A 20 -10.09 -4.30 0.11
C LEU A 20 -10.91 -2.99 0.12
N HIS A 21 -11.73 -2.81 1.15
CA HIS A 21 -12.55 -1.61 1.31
C HIS A 21 -12.11 -0.85 2.57
N GLY A 22 -11.65 0.39 2.41
CA GLY A 22 -11.28 1.27 3.53
C GLY A 22 -12.24 2.44 3.59
N ARG A 23 -13.11 2.51 4.62
CA ARG A 23 -13.99 3.68 4.83
C ARG A 23 -13.29 4.79 5.60
N HIS A 24 -12.53 4.42 6.64
CA HIS A 24 -11.81 5.37 7.50
C HIS A 24 -10.35 5.51 7.10
N TRP A 25 -9.73 4.39 6.75
CA TRP A 25 -8.34 4.33 6.32
C TRP A 25 -8.03 2.99 5.65
N MET A 26 -6.89 2.93 4.98
CA MET A 26 -6.30 1.74 4.38
C MET A 26 -4.77 1.92 4.36
N ALA A 27 -4.03 0.91 4.76
CA ALA A 27 -2.56 0.87 4.66
C ALA A 27 -2.14 -0.28 3.74
N ILE A 28 -1.52 0.05 2.60
CA ILE A 28 -1.04 -0.92 1.61
C ILE A 28 0.36 -0.52 1.15
N THR A 29 1.26 -1.50 1.11
CA THR A 29 2.64 -1.38 0.61
C THR A 29 3.11 -2.77 0.16
N GLY A 30 4.21 -2.83 -0.61
CA GLY A 30 4.82 -4.08 -1.06
C GLY A 30 5.41 -4.94 0.06
N LYS A 31 5.62 -4.37 1.26
CA LYS A 31 6.17 -5.04 2.44
C LYS A 31 5.09 -5.21 3.52
N PRO A 32 4.70 -6.43 3.93
CA PRO A 32 3.66 -6.63 4.94
C PRO A 32 3.94 -5.89 6.26
N LEU A 33 5.18 -5.91 6.73
CA LEU A 33 5.61 -5.24 7.97
C LEU A 33 5.50 -3.71 7.88
N ALA A 34 5.74 -3.13 6.70
CA ALA A 34 5.50 -1.72 6.47
C ALA A 34 4.01 -1.38 6.49
N ALA A 35 3.14 -2.24 5.94
CA ALA A 35 1.69 -2.04 6.00
C ALA A 35 1.20 -2.04 7.45
N THR A 36 1.75 -2.93 8.29
CA THR A 36 1.50 -2.94 9.73
C THR A 36 1.93 -1.64 10.41
N ALA A 37 3.09 -1.08 10.05
CA ALA A 37 3.55 0.20 10.60
C ALA A 37 2.59 1.34 10.26
N GLY A 38 2.09 1.40 9.01
CA GLY A 38 1.07 2.37 8.60
C GLY A 38 -0.26 2.18 9.33
N ALA A 39 -0.73 0.94 9.47
CA ALA A 39 -1.95 0.61 10.22
C ALA A 39 -1.84 1.02 11.71
N ALA A 40 -0.65 0.85 12.31
CA ALA A 40 -0.41 1.27 13.69
C ALA A 40 -0.52 2.80 13.86
N MET A 41 -0.18 3.61 12.86
CA MET A 41 -0.38 5.06 12.92
C MET A 41 -1.87 5.42 12.86
N PHE A 42 -2.64 4.78 11.98
CA PHE A 42 -4.10 4.97 11.94
C PHE A 42 -4.77 4.57 13.27
N HIS A 43 -4.34 3.47 13.90
CA HIS A 43 -4.85 3.07 15.22
C HIS A 43 -4.54 4.08 16.33
N LYS A 44 -3.49 4.89 16.18
CA LYS A 44 -3.13 5.96 17.11
C LYS A 44 -3.82 7.29 16.81
N GLY A 45 -4.74 7.33 15.85
CA GLY A 45 -5.40 8.56 15.42
C GLY A 45 -4.58 9.42 14.47
N GLY A 46 -3.48 8.88 13.92
CA GLY A 46 -2.69 9.54 12.89
C GLY A 46 -3.42 9.60 11.55
N ASN A 47 -3.02 10.55 10.72
CA ASN A 47 -3.59 10.76 9.39
C ASN A 47 -2.85 9.93 8.31
N ALA A 48 -3.24 10.10 7.05
CA ALA A 48 -2.64 9.39 5.92
C ALA A 48 -1.14 9.72 5.72
N VAL A 49 -0.71 10.93 6.06
CA VAL A 49 0.70 11.35 5.97
C VAL A 49 1.52 10.67 7.06
N ASP A 50 1.01 10.60 8.29
CA ASP A 50 1.68 9.89 9.40
C ASP A 50 1.89 8.41 9.04
N ALA A 51 0.84 7.78 8.50
CA ALA A 51 0.89 6.40 8.02
C ALA A 51 1.90 6.23 6.87
N ALA A 52 1.94 7.15 5.91
CA ALA A 52 2.89 7.11 4.80
C ALA A 52 4.35 7.24 5.28
N CYS A 53 4.62 8.17 6.20
CA CYS A 53 5.93 8.34 6.83
C CYS A 53 6.38 7.05 7.54
N ALA A 54 5.48 6.42 8.31
CA ALA A 54 5.78 5.15 8.97
C ALA A 54 6.04 4.00 7.97
N MET A 55 5.26 3.92 6.90
CA MET A 55 5.43 2.91 5.84
C MET A 55 6.78 3.07 5.12
N LEU A 56 7.20 4.30 4.81
CA LEU A 56 8.51 4.57 4.20
C LEU A 56 9.66 4.28 5.16
N ALA A 57 9.55 4.74 6.41
CA ALA A 57 10.56 4.46 7.44
C ALA A 57 10.78 2.95 7.60
N ALA A 58 9.70 2.16 7.67
CA ALA A 58 9.79 0.71 7.71
C ALA A 58 10.41 0.15 6.41
N THR A 59 9.92 0.56 5.25
CA THR A 59 10.39 0.04 3.95
C THR A 59 11.89 0.27 3.71
N CYS A 60 12.40 1.45 4.10
CA CYS A 60 13.79 1.87 3.86
C CYS A 60 14.79 1.30 4.88
N THR A 61 14.33 0.82 6.03
CA THR A 61 15.21 0.30 7.09
C THR A 61 15.07 -1.21 7.31
N MET A 62 13.96 -1.80 6.87
CA MET A 62 13.79 -3.24 6.89
C MET A 62 14.74 -3.91 5.91
N TRP A 63 15.60 -4.78 6.45
CA TRP A 63 16.36 -5.75 5.66
C TRP A 63 15.47 -6.98 5.39
N ASP A 64 14.70 -6.94 4.30
CA ASP A 64 13.90 -8.08 3.83
C ASP A 64 14.48 -8.74 2.57
N ALA A 65 15.79 -8.58 2.34
CA ALA A 65 16.46 -9.21 1.21
C ALA A 65 16.17 -10.73 1.21
N LEU A 66 15.43 -11.19 0.20
CA LEU A 66 15.42 -12.58 -0.19
C LEU A 66 16.85 -12.92 -0.63
N ALA A 67 17.51 -13.83 0.09
CA ALA A 67 18.70 -14.50 -0.43
C ALA A 67 18.34 -15.36 -1.64
#